data_AF-A0A135RQJ6-F1
#
_entry.id   AF-A0A135RQJ6-F1
#
_cell.length_a   1.000
_cell.length_b   1.000
_cell.length_c   1.000
_cell.angle_alpha   90.00
_cell.angle_beta   90.00
_cell.angle_gamma   90.00
#
_symmetry.space_group_name_H-M   'P 1'
#
loop_
_entity.id
_entity.type
_entity.pdbx_description
1 polymer ?
#
loop_
_entity_poly.entity_id
_entity_poly.type
_entity_poly.pdbx_seq_one_letter_code
_entity_poly.pdbx_strand_id
1 'polypeptide(L)'
;MSTVLKAIFRLCPAAKEHTAQRAKARNDVHYQSQLLPQLSLVSPGAGMNPLREQRYIDLYFDHIHPVTPMVNEDDFRRNLASGTRLDDSWLALLNTVYTLGSIASGSDSLHVQYYKQARAHLDLESLGSDNMESLQALCLLGGYYLHYRNSPNMAYAVLGAAHRVAIALGLHREPARSRSENVTKHVNHISRVETRRRTWWSLFCLDTWASMTLGRPTCGRWDSSTMDTLLPVPLFPDDYVAASLRASCLFCHICDRIQHRFAQPARLSAREAMAFDHELVEWHESLPDYLKNPANSPPRLTEAREFMRNRYLNARLVLTRSFLLYLAHDHILRRGATAISAVTEPSPDELALVNTCRSVAMEVIDAITLYWTPNRIHVWNSAWYLSQACMVPILSIAIDAHLRIVAREQQQQQQKQSQYPPPPPSLFTCNKPGTHTDANSSSNKLPRKQHLPTVLVRKPHKSPQALHRNALLDARLRSHPRYCRRLVRGCHRRPRRSRRRLRHPHALDGQQYRYVHVMRRAAVHSWAAVVVMAAAAAAAAMAG
;
A
#
# COMPACT_ATOMS: atom_id res chain seq x y z
N MET A 1 5.87 -22.18 10.13
CA MET A 1 6.80 -21.06 9.84
C MET A 1 6.54 -20.57 8.43
N SER A 2 6.53 -19.25 8.21
CA SER A 2 6.53 -18.65 6.87
C SER A 2 7.75 -19.14 6.06
N THR A 3 7.62 -19.20 4.73
CA THR A 3 8.73 -19.46 3.80
C THR A 3 9.89 -18.46 3.99
N VAL A 4 9.58 -17.20 4.32
CA VAL A 4 10.57 -16.17 4.64
C VAL A 4 11.39 -16.55 5.87
N LEU A 5 10.75 -17.00 6.96
CA LEU A 5 11.47 -17.48 8.15
C LEU A 5 12.32 -18.72 7.88
N LYS A 6 11.89 -19.61 6.97
CA LYS A 6 12.71 -20.76 6.54
C LYS A 6 13.95 -20.33 5.75
N ALA A 7 13.85 -19.26 4.95
CA ALA A 7 15.00 -18.68 4.25
C ALA A 7 15.95 -18.00 5.25
N ILE A 8 15.43 -17.14 6.14
CA ILE A 8 16.22 -16.44 7.16
C ILE A 8 16.97 -17.43 8.07
N PHE A 9 16.31 -18.49 8.57
CA PHE A 9 16.98 -19.48 9.42
C PHE A 9 17.94 -20.42 8.67
N ARG A 10 17.92 -20.44 7.33
CA ARG A 10 18.94 -21.11 6.50
C ARG A 10 20.15 -20.21 6.25
N LEU A 11 19.93 -18.91 6.08
CA LEU A 11 20.98 -17.91 5.84
C LEU A 11 21.69 -17.47 7.14
N CYS A 12 20.97 -17.44 8.26
CA CYS A 12 21.49 -17.11 9.58
C CYS A 12 20.93 -18.08 10.64
N PRO A 13 21.65 -19.17 10.97
CA PRO A 13 21.22 -20.13 11.99
C PRO A 13 21.07 -19.51 13.38
N ALA A 14 21.94 -18.58 13.78
CA ALA A 14 21.89 -17.90 15.08
C ALA A 14 20.56 -17.13 15.30
N ALA A 15 19.97 -16.59 14.22
CA ALA A 15 18.68 -15.91 14.29
C ALA A 15 17.54 -16.84 14.75
N LYS A 16 17.63 -18.14 14.45
CA LYS A 16 16.63 -19.15 14.87
C LYS A 16 16.60 -19.30 16.38
N GLU A 17 17.78 -19.33 17.00
CA GLU A 17 17.96 -19.49 18.44
C GLU A 17 17.54 -18.23 19.20
N HIS A 18 18.01 -17.05 18.77
CA HIS A 18 17.59 -15.77 19.34
C HIS A 18 16.07 -15.52 19.21
N THR A 19 15.46 -15.92 18.08
CA THR A 19 14.00 -15.87 17.90
C THR A 19 13.27 -16.83 18.83
N ALA A 20 13.81 -18.04 19.07
CA ALA A 20 13.24 -19.01 20.00
C ALA A 20 13.32 -18.53 21.46
N GLN A 21 14.46 -17.96 21.87
CA GLN A 21 14.66 -17.37 23.20
C GLN A 21 13.68 -16.20 23.46
N ARG A 22 13.57 -15.25 22.52
CA ARG A 22 12.59 -14.15 22.64
C ARG A 22 11.13 -14.62 22.59
N ALA A 23 10.82 -15.69 21.85
CA ALA A 23 9.48 -16.29 21.86
C ALA A 23 9.15 -16.95 23.21
N LYS A 24 10.13 -17.53 23.90
CA LYS A 24 9.97 -18.12 25.24
C LYS A 24 9.69 -17.05 26.28
N ALA A 25 10.58 -16.06 26.43
CA ALA A 25 10.43 -14.95 27.38
C ALA A 25 9.10 -14.19 27.21
N ARG A 26 8.56 -14.09 25.99
CA ARG A 26 7.28 -13.44 25.73
C ARG A 26 6.06 -14.28 26.12
N ASN A 27 6.16 -15.61 26.08
CA ASN A 27 5.08 -16.47 26.59
C ASN A 27 4.97 -16.34 28.11
N ASP A 28 6.08 -16.20 28.82
CA ASP A 28 6.12 -16.06 30.29
C ASP A 28 5.40 -14.77 30.74
N VAL A 29 5.67 -13.63 30.07
CA VAL A 29 4.94 -12.36 30.27
C VAL A 29 3.44 -12.50 29.94
N HIS A 30 3.09 -13.25 28.89
CA HIS A 30 1.70 -13.46 28.51
C HIS A 30 0.95 -14.36 29.51
N TYR A 31 1.64 -15.27 30.19
CA TYR A 31 1.09 -16.11 31.25
C TYR A 31 0.80 -15.28 32.52
N GLN A 32 1.72 -14.40 32.93
CA GLN A 32 1.48 -13.45 34.02
C GLN A 32 0.30 -12.51 33.72
N SER A 33 0.16 -12.05 32.47
CA SER A 33 -0.96 -11.20 32.06
C SER A 33 -2.33 -11.92 32.04
N GLN A 34 -2.36 -13.25 32.03
CA GLN A 34 -3.58 -14.07 32.18
C GLN A 34 -3.89 -14.46 33.63
N LEU A 35 -2.95 -14.25 34.57
CA LEU A 35 -3.11 -14.53 36.00
C LEU A 35 -3.55 -13.29 36.81
N LEU A 36 -3.62 -12.11 36.19
CA LEU A 36 -4.31 -10.97 36.78
C LEU A 36 -5.81 -11.30 36.96
N PRO A 37 -6.42 -10.98 38.12
CA PRO A 37 -7.85 -11.14 38.30
C PRO A 37 -8.62 -10.43 37.18
N GLN A 38 -9.79 -10.97 36.82
CA GLN A 38 -10.75 -10.22 36.00
C GLN A 38 -11.16 -8.98 36.77
N LEU A 39 -10.47 -7.86 36.54
CA LEU A 39 -10.81 -6.56 37.10
C LEU A 39 -12.24 -6.25 36.66
N SER A 40 -13.14 -6.22 37.64
CA SER A 40 -14.54 -5.90 37.49
C SER A 40 -14.70 -4.65 36.62
N LEU A 41 -15.74 -4.65 35.78
CA LEU A 41 -16.18 -3.47 35.04
C LEU A 41 -16.28 -2.30 36.03
N VAL A 42 -15.36 -1.34 35.90
CA VAL A 42 -15.33 -0.14 36.74
C VAL A 42 -16.65 0.59 36.52
N SER A 43 -17.36 0.88 37.61
CA SER A 43 -18.65 1.56 37.58
C SER A 43 -18.57 2.90 36.83
N PRO A 44 -19.66 3.35 36.19
CA PRO A 44 -19.70 4.68 35.56
C PRO A 44 -19.42 5.75 36.63
N GLY A 45 -18.26 6.39 36.56
CA GLY A 45 -17.84 7.44 37.51
C GLY A 45 -16.38 7.38 37.99
N ALA A 46 -15.68 6.23 37.89
CA ALA A 46 -14.33 6.07 38.46
C ALA A 46 -13.20 5.92 37.40
N GLY A 47 -13.41 6.46 36.19
CA GLY A 47 -12.57 6.13 35.02
C GLY A 47 -11.55 7.17 34.55
N MET A 48 -11.67 8.44 34.95
CA MET A 48 -10.84 9.53 34.42
C MET A 48 -9.66 9.84 35.34
N ASN A 49 -8.46 9.95 34.77
CA ASN A 49 -7.28 10.46 35.46
C ASN A 49 -6.82 11.71 34.69
N PRO A 50 -7.17 12.92 35.16
CA PRO A 50 -7.02 14.15 34.36
C PRO A 50 -5.58 14.39 33.89
N LEU A 51 -4.57 14.08 34.72
CA LEU A 51 -3.15 14.23 34.35
C LEU A 51 -2.72 13.25 33.24
N ARG A 52 -3.26 12.02 33.26
CA ARG A 52 -3.01 11.02 32.21
C ARG A 52 -3.68 11.42 30.90
N GLU A 53 -4.93 11.86 30.98
CA GLU A 53 -5.74 12.24 29.82
C GLU A 53 -5.21 13.50 29.15
N GLN A 54 -4.82 14.50 29.95
CA GLN A 54 -4.07 15.67 29.48
C GLN A 54 -2.81 15.25 28.71
N ARG A 55 -1.98 14.37 29.31
CA ARG A 55 -0.78 13.85 28.63
C ARG A 55 -1.10 13.11 27.32
N TYR A 56 -2.23 12.42 27.21
CA TYR A 56 -2.64 11.77 25.96
C TYR A 56 -3.09 12.77 24.89
N ILE A 57 -3.74 13.86 25.29
CA ILE A 57 -4.07 14.97 24.38
C ILE A 57 -2.80 15.61 23.84
N ASP A 58 -1.84 15.92 24.73
CA ASP A 58 -0.57 16.53 24.34
C ASP A 58 0.19 15.62 23.36
N LEU A 59 0.36 14.34 23.69
CA LEU A 59 0.99 13.35 22.81
C LEU A 59 0.24 13.13 21.47
N TYR A 60 -1.07 13.35 21.41
CA TYR A 60 -1.81 13.34 20.15
C TYR A 60 -1.44 14.56 19.28
N PHE A 61 -1.43 15.76 19.89
CA PHE A 61 -1.13 17.02 19.20
C PHE A 61 0.36 17.19 18.83
N ASP A 62 1.26 16.47 19.51
CA ASP A 62 2.69 16.43 19.20
C ASP A 62 3.08 15.41 18.14
N HIS A 63 2.41 14.24 18.08
CA HIS A 63 2.91 13.10 17.30
C HIS A 63 1.98 12.59 16.18
N ILE A 64 0.67 12.87 16.24
CA ILE A 64 -0.30 12.45 15.21
C ILE A 64 -0.80 13.65 14.42
N HIS A 65 -1.21 14.71 15.12
CA HIS A 65 -1.76 15.92 14.51
C HIS A 65 -0.86 16.55 13.44
N PRO A 66 0.48 16.66 13.61
CA PRO A 66 1.34 17.25 12.58
C PRO A 66 1.37 16.48 11.24
N VAL A 67 0.96 15.20 11.26
CA VAL A 67 0.83 14.33 10.08
C VAL A 67 -0.53 14.51 9.39
N THR A 68 -1.59 14.75 10.16
CA THR A 68 -2.98 14.93 9.70
C THR A 68 -3.72 15.97 10.56
N PRO A 69 -3.49 17.27 10.35
CA PRO A 69 -3.94 18.34 11.26
C PRO A 69 -5.41 18.73 11.06
N MET A 70 -6.32 17.74 11.12
CA MET A 70 -7.75 17.93 10.90
C MET A 70 -8.47 18.62 12.07
N VAL A 71 -8.03 18.37 13.31
CA VAL A 71 -8.63 18.92 14.54
C VAL A 71 -8.02 20.30 14.82
N ASN A 72 -8.82 21.31 15.13
CA ASN A 72 -8.29 22.58 15.67
C ASN A 72 -7.94 22.38 17.16
N GLU A 73 -6.68 22.58 17.52
CA GLU A 73 -6.18 22.33 18.88
C GLU A 73 -6.77 23.29 19.92
N ASP A 74 -6.86 24.59 19.61
CA ASP A 74 -7.40 25.61 20.51
C ASP A 74 -8.89 25.38 20.77
N ASP A 75 -9.67 25.07 19.73
CA ASP A 75 -11.08 24.72 19.86
C ASP A 75 -11.28 23.43 20.66
N PHE A 76 -10.45 22.42 20.43
CA PHE A 76 -10.49 21.16 21.20
C PHE A 76 -10.20 21.40 22.68
N ARG A 77 -9.09 22.10 23.00
CA ARG A 77 -8.70 22.38 24.39
C ARG A 77 -9.70 23.29 25.10
N ARG A 78 -10.29 24.27 24.40
CA ARG A 78 -11.37 25.12 24.96
C ARG A 78 -12.65 24.33 25.27
N ASN A 79 -13.10 23.46 24.37
CA ASN A 79 -14.27 22.61 24.59
C ASN A 79 -14.06 21.59 25.73
N LEU A 80 -12.84 21.09 25.89
CA LEU A 80 -12.48 20.25 27.04
C LEU A 80 -12.50 21.05 28.35
N ALA A 81 -11.89 22.23 28.37
CA ALA A 81 -11.81 23.09 29.55
C ALA A 81 -13.17 23.64 30.01
N SER A 82 -14.13 23.85 29.09
CA SER A 82 -15.48 24.25 29.47
C SER A 82 -16.27 23.13 30.16
N GLY A 83 -15.97 21.86 29.85
CA GLY A 83 -16.69 20.69 30.38
C GLY A 83 -18.17 20.60 29.96
N THR A 84 -18.63 21.48 29.07
CA THR A 84 -20.06 21.63 28.71
C THR A 84 -20.52 20.68 27.61
N ARG A 85 -19.61 20.16 26.79
CA ARG A 85 -19.95 19.25 25.70
C ARG A 85 -19.96 17.81 26.16
N LEU A 86 -21.13 17.19 26.06
CA LEU A 86 -21.40 15.77 26.35
C LEU A 86 -22.13 15.09 25.18
N ASP A 87 -22.16 15.72 24.00
CA ASP A 87 -22.76 15.17 22.79
C ASP A 87 -21.89 14.03 22.21
N ASP A 88 -22.52 13.07 21.53
CA ASP A 88 -21.85 11.89 20.99
C ASP A 88 -20.71 12.26 20.03
N SER A 89 -20.85 13.32 19.22
CA SER A 89 -19.80 13.72 18.27
C SER A 89 -18.51 14.17 18.96
N TRP A 90 -18.65 14.97 20.02
CA TRP A 90 -17.54 15.40 20.86
C TRP A 90 -16.93 14.22 21.62
N LEU A 91 -17.76 13.37 22.24
CA LEU A 91 -17.27 12.22 23.00
C LEU A 91 -16.59 11.17 22.11
N ALA A 92 -17.05 10.98 20.87
CA ALA A 92 -16.38 10.15 19.86
C ALA A 92 -14.97 10.68 19.54
N LEU A 93 -14.83 11.98 19.29
CA LEU A 93 -13.55 12.61 18.98
C LEU A 93 -12.60 12.61 20.18
N LEU A 94 -13.07 13.01 21.36
CA LEU A 94 -12.29 13.06 22.60
C LEU A 94 -11.72 11.68 22.95
N ASN A 95 -12.54 10.63 22.93
CA ASN A 95 -12.08 9.26 23.17
C ASN A 95 -11.17 8.73 22.05
N THR A 96 -11.30 9.23 20.81
CA THR A 96 -10.37 8.89 19.72
C THR A 96 -9.01 9.56 19.91
N VAL A 97 -8.97 10.81 20.38
CA VAL A 97 -7.73 11.51 20.79
C VAL A 97 -7.04 10.75 21.93
N TYR A 98 -7.78 10.37 22.99
CA TYR A 98 -7.23 9.53 24.07
C TYR A 98 -6.72 8.17 23.55
N THR A 99 -7.43 7.55 22.61
CA THR A 99 -7.03 6.27 22.00
C THR A 99 -5.67 6.37 21.32
N LEU A 100 -5.43 7.41 20.53
CA LEU A 100 -4.18 7.60 19.80
C LEU A 100 -3.05 8.13 20.69
N GLY A 101 -3.35 9.08 21.59
CA GLY A 101 -2.41 9.56 22.61
C GLY A 101 -1.91 8.45 23.54
N SER A 102 -2.78 7.50 23.90
CA SER A 102 -2.43 6.31 24.67
C SER A 102 -1.47 5.37 23.92
N ILE A 103 -1.57 5.27 22.59
CA ILE A 103 -0.57 4.55 21.78
C ILE A 103 0.76 5.31 21.75
N ALA A 104 0.73 6.62 21.50
CA ALA A 104 1.92 7.48 21.50
C ALA A 104 2.66 7.43 22.86
N SER A 105 1.92 7.31 23.97
CA SER A 105 2.51 7.12 25.31
C SER A 105 3.14 5.73 25.55
N GLY A 106 3.07 4.82 24.58
CA GLY A 106 3.53 3.44 24.72
C GLY A 106 2.61 2.51 25.52
N SER A 107 1.35 2.89 25.81
CA SER A 107 0.43 2.01 26.55
C SER A 107 0.05 0.76 25.74
N ASP A 108 -0.03 -0.39 26.41
CA ASP A 108 -0.37 -1.68 25.80
C ASP A 108 -1.87 -2.02 25.83
N SER A 109 -2.67 -1.30 26.63
CA SER A 109 -4.05 -1.71 26.95
C SER A 109 -5.07 -0.57 27.03
N LEU A 110 -4.69 0.62 27.50
CA LEU A 110 -5.64 1.71 27.74
C LEU A 110 -6.27 2.23 26.44
N HIS A 111 -5.51 2.25 25.34
CA HIS A 111 -6.05 2.53 24.00
C HIS A 111 -7.22 1.62 23.60
N VAL A 112 -7.35 0.42 24.17
CA VAL A 112 -8.49 -0.48 23.90
C VAL A 112 -9.75 -0.04 24.64
N GLN A 113 -9.60 0.61 25.80
CA GLN A 113 -10.72 1.11 26.62
C GLN A 113 -11.29 2.37 25.96
N TYR A 114 -10.45 3.37 25.70
CA TYR A 114 -10.86 4.59 24.99
C TYR A 114 -11.43 4.30 23.60
N TYR A 115 -10.90 3.32 22.86
CA TYR A 115 -11.48 2.90 21.58
C TYR A 115 -12.91 2.32 21.72
N LYS A 116 -13.18 1.58 22.79
CA LYS A 116 -14.54 1.07 23.05
C LYS A 116 -15.50 2.22 23.37
N GLN A 117 -15.05 3.23 24.11
CA GLN A 117 -15.82 4.43 24.42
C GLN A 117 -16.08 5.24 23.15
N ALA A 118 -15.05 5.56 22.35
CA ALA A 118 -15.21 6.23 21.06
C ALA A 118 -16.22 5.53 20.14
N ARG A 119 -16.19 4.19 20.09
CA ARG A 119 -17.14 3.39 19.31
C ARG A 119 -18.56 3.31 19.88
N ALA A 120 -18.78 3.61 21.15
CA ALA A 120 -20.13 3.69 21.71
C ALA A 120 -20.89 4.91 21.17
N HIS A 121 -20.15 5.96 20.77
CA HIS A 121 -20.66 7.21 20.19
C HIS A 121 -20.57 7.27 18.64
N LEU A 122 -20.21 6.16 17.99
CA LEU A 122 -20.07 6.03 16.53
C LEU A 122 -20.86 4.81 16.02
N ASP A 123 -22.17 4.91 16.11
CA ASP A 123 -23.12 3.94 15.59
C ASP A 123 -23.42 4.17 14.09
N LEU A 124 -24.45 3.50 13.54
CA LEU A 124 -24.83 3.71 12.14
C LEU A 124 -25.56 5.04 11.90
N GLU A 125 -26.23 5.60 12.90
CA GLU A 125 -26.92 6.89 12.79
C GLU A 125 -25.93 8.06 12.76
N SER A 126 -24.80 7.94 13.45
CA SER A 126 -23.68 8.89 13.40
C SER A 126 -23.15 9.14 11.98
N LEU A 127 -23.28 8.17 11.06
CA LEU A 127 -22.92 8.30 9.64
C LEU A 127 -23.89 9.19 8.84
N GLY A 128 -25.10 9.42 9.36
CA GLY A 128 -26.04 10.41 8.81
C GLY A 128 -25.93 11.79 9.45
N SER A 129 -25.16 11.93 10.53
CA SER A 129 -25.05 13.18 11.28
C SER A 129 -24.17 14.22 10.57
N ASP A 130 -24.50 15.50 10.72
CA ASP A 130 -23.79 16.63 10.12
C ASP A 130 -22.63 17.17 10.99
N ASN A 131 -22.10 16.32 11.89
CA ASN A 131 -21.06 16.69 12.84
C ASN A 131 -19.64 16.47 12.30
N MET A 132 -18.80 17.51 12.43
CA MET A 132 -17.39 17.47 12.02
C MET A 132 -16.57 16.51 12.89
N GLU A 133 -16.85 16.49 14.18
CA GLU A 133 -16.12 15.74 15.20
C GLU A 133 -16.32 14.22 15.02
N SER A 134 -17.53 13.78 14.68
CA SER A 134 -17.81 12.38 14.30
C SER A 134 -17.02 11.97 13.06
N LEU A 135 -16.97 12.83 12.03
CA LEU A 135 -16.15 12.58 10.83
C LEU A 135 -14.66 12.49 11.20
N GLN A 136 -14.13 13.43 11.97
CA GLN A 136 -12.73 13.43 12.39
C GLN A 136 -12.38 12.18 13.21
N ALA A 137 -13.28 11.73 14.09
CA ALA A 137 -13.14 10.47 14.81
C ALA A 137 -13.07 9.26 13.86
N LEU A 138 -13.97 9.17 12.87
CA LEU A 138 -13.94 8.12 11.84
C LEU A 138 -12.63 8.15 11.03
N CYS A 139 -12.17 9.32 10.60
CA CYS A 139 -10.91 9.51 9.90
C CYS A 139 -9.71 8.99 10.72
N LEU A 140 -9.63 9.37 12.00
CA LEU A 140 -8.53 8.98 12.89
C LEU A 140 -8.56 7.48 13.26
N LEU A 141 -9.75 6.92 13.51
CA LEU A 141 -9.91 5.49 13.77
C LEU A 141 -9.59 4.64 12.53
N GLY A 142 -10.09 5.05 11.36
CA GLY A 142 -9.83 4.43 10.07
C GLY A 142 -8.35 4.49 9.70
N GLY A 143 -7.78 5.69 9.68
CA GLY A 143 -6.43 5.97 9.20
C GLY A 143 -5.30 5.45 10.09
N TYR A 144 -5.49 5.44 11.41
CA TYR A 144 -4.43 5.03 12.36
C TYR A 144 -4.81 3.80 13.17
N TYR A 145 -5.87 3.89 13.99
CA TYR A 145 -6.09 2.92 15.06
C TYR A 145 -6.40 1.50 14.53
N LEU A 146 -7.23 1.40 13.49
CA LEU A 146 -7.60 0.12 12.90
C LEU A 146 -6.44 -0.55 12.17
N HIS A 147 -5.51 0.23 11.58
CA HIS A 147 -4.27 -0.31 11.03
C HIS A 147 -3.31 -0.80 12.13
N TYR A 148 -3.11 -0.03 13.20
CA TYR A 148 -2.33 -0.45 14.38
C TYR A 148 -2.90 -1.75 15.02
N ARG A 149 -4.23 -1.88 15.05
CA ARG A 149 -4.95 -3.11 15.47
C ARG A 149 -4.89 -4.26 14.46
N ASN A 150 -4.15 -4.14 13.36
CA ASN A 150 -4.08 -5.10 12.26
C ASN A 150 -5.47 -5.51 11.73
N SER A 151 -6.34 -4.51 11.52
CA SER A 151 -7.72 -4.65 11.05
C SER A 151 -7.96 -3.86 9.73
N PRO A 152 -7.13 -4.02 8.68
CA PRO A 152 -7.15 -3.17 7.48
C PRO A 152 -8.45 -3.24 6.66
N ASN A 153 -9.21 -4.33 6.77
CA ASN A 153 -10.53 -4.41 6.13
C ASN A 153 -11.54 -3.47 6.79
N MET A 154 -11.51 -3.37 8.12
CA MET A 154 -12.34 -2.44 8.87
C MET A 154 -11.87 -0.99 8.64
N ALA A 155 -10.56 -0.76 8.64
CA ALA A 155 -9.96 0.55 8.34
C ALA A 155 -10.47 1.12 7.00
N TYR A 156 -10.36 0.30 5.93
CA TYR A 156 -10.83 0.66 4.59
C TYR A 156 -12.35 0.94 4.55
N ALA A 157 -13.16 0.12 5.22
CA ALA A 157 -14.61 0.36 5.28
C ALA A 157 -14.96 1.66 6.04
N VAL A 158 -14.26 1.96 7.13
CA VAL A 158 -14.44 3.19 7.91
C VAL A 158 -13.98 4.43 7.13
N LEU A 159 -12.84 4.38 6.44
CA LEU A 159 -12.39 5.48 5.58
C LEU A 159 -13.33 5.72 4.39
N GLY A 160 -13.86 4.65 3.76
CA GLY A 160 -14.86 4.77 2.70
C GLY A 160 -16.19 5.36 3.19
N ALA A 161 -16.60 5.07 4.43
CA ALA A 161 -17.74 5.71 5.08
C ALA A 161 -17.45 7.19 5.37
N ALA A 162 -16.31 7.50 5.99
CA ALA A 162 -15.86 8.86 6.27
C ALA A 162 -15.81 9.73 4.99
N HIS A 163 -15.38 9.17 3.86
CA HIS A 163 -15.35 9.89 2.58
C HIS A 163 -16.75 10.28 2.10
N ARG A 164 -17.75 9.40 2.27
CA ARG A 164 -19.16 9.71 1.95
C ARG A 164 -19.74 10.75 2.91
N VAL A 165 -19.43 10.68 4.20
CA VAL A 165 -19.82 11.68 5.21
C VAL A 165 -19.21 13.05 4.88
N ALA A 166 -17.93 13.10 4.54
CA ALA A 166 -17.25 14.34 4.14
C ALA A 166 -17.85 14.97 2.87
N ILE A 167 -18.27 14.15 1.89
CA ILE A 167 -19.01 14.63 0.72
C ILE A 167 -20.38 15.18 1.12
N ALA A 168 -21.14 14.48 1.97
CA ALA A 168 -22.45 14.92 2.46
C ALA A 168 -22.38 16.24 3.24
N LEU A 169 -21.34 16.43 4.05
CA LEU A 169 -20.99 17.68 4.75
C LEU A 169 -20.53 18.82 3.81
N GLY A 170 -20.42 18.57 2.51
CA GLY A 170 -19.93 19.52 1.52
C GLY A 170 -18.45 19.88 1.70
N LEU A 171 -17.61 19.00 2.27
CA LEU A 171 -16.18 19.28 2.45
C LEU A 171 -15.38 19.21 1.14
N HIS A 172 -15.97 18.60 0.10
CA HIS A 172 -15.49 18.57 -1.27
C HIS A 172 -15.74 19.88 -2.04
N ARG A 173 -16.33 20.90 -1.39
CA ARG A 173 -16.54 22.23 -1.95
C ARG A 173 -15.93 23.33 -1.09
N GLU A 174 -15.37 24.33 -1.74
CA GLU A 174 -14.83 25.51 -1.09
C GLU A 174 -15.98 26.38 -0.51
N PRO A 175 -15.94 26.72 0.79
CA PRO A 175 -16.96 27.58 1.38
C PRO A 175 -17.00 28.98 0.75
N ALA A 176 -18.19 29.50 0.50
CA ALA A 176 -18.37 30.86 -0.01
C ALA A 176 -17.72 31.90 0.93
N ARG A 177 -17.01 32.89 0.34
CA ARG A 177 -16.33 33.93 1.11
C ARG A 177 -17.32 34.83 1.84
N SER A 178 -17.45 34.65 3.16
CA SER A 178 -18.20 35.55 4.02
C SER A 178 -17.49 36.90 4.17
N ARG A 179 -18.09 37.96 3.60
CA ARG A 179 -17.71 39.36 3.87
C ARG A 179 -18.36 39.82 5.18
N SER A 180 -17.82 39.40 6.32
CA SER A 180 -18.24 39.92 7.62
C SER A 180 -17.40 41.13 8.01
N GLU A 181 -18.04 42.27 8.28
CA GLU A 181 -17.39 43.50 8.76
C GLU A 181 -16.87 43.37 10.20
N ASN A 182 -17.32 42.36 10.94
CA ASN A 182 -16.87 42.10 12.30
C ASN A 182 -15.62 41.20 12.30
N VAL A 183 -14.50 41.73 12.79
CA VAL A 183 -13.18 41.08 12.80
C VAL A 183 -13.20 39.72 13.53
N THR A 184 -13.84 39.58 14.69
CA THR A 184 -13.85 38.30 15.43
C THR A 184 -14.70 37.25 14.73
N LYS A 185 -15.84 37.64 14.13
CA LYS A 185 -16.64 36.76 13.27
C LYS A 185 -15.86 36.33 12.02
N HIS A 186 -15.07 37.22 11.44
CA HIS A 186 -14.23 36.95 10.27
C HIS A 186 -13.08 35.96 10.61
N VAL A 187 -12.36 36.15 11.72
CA VAL A 187 -11.31 35.22 12.18
C VAL A 187 -11.90 33.83 12.49
N ASN A 188 -13.02 33.76 13.22
CA ASN A 188 -13.69 32.49 13.49
C ASN A 188 -14.19 31.80 12.21
N HIS A 189 -14.66 32.57 11.21
CA HIS A 189 -15.01 32.03 9.91
C HIS A 189 -13.79 31.44 9.18
N ILE A 190 -12.65 32.14 9.15
CA ILE A 190 -11.40 31.64 8.55
C ILE A 190 -10.96 30.33 9.22
N SER A 191 -10.92 30.27 10.55
CA SER A 191 -10.53 29.05 11.29
C SER A 191 -11.44 27.86 10.94
N ARG A 192 -12.77 28.08 10.87
CA ARG A 192 -13.73 27.03 10.50
C ARG A 192 -13.59 26.57 9.04
N VAL A 193 -13.36 27.48 8.10
CA VAL A 193 -13.10 27.15 6.69
C VAL A 193 -11.82 26.32 6.57
N GLU A 194 -10.74 26.73 7.23
CA GLU A 194 -9.48 26.02 7.19
C GLU A 194 -9.56 24.65 7.88
N THR A 195 -10.30 24.52 8.98
CA THR A 195 -10.59 23.22 9.63
C THR A 195 -11.34 22.27 8.68
N ARG A 196 -12.29 22.77 7.87
CA ARG A 196 -12.96 21.99 6.81
C ARG A 196 -11.96 21.52 5.75
N ARG A 197 -11.12 22.41 5.23
CA ARG A 197 -10.07 22.06 4.24
C ARG A 197 -9.10 21.02 4.81
N ARG A 198 -8.56 21.23 6.02
CA ARG A 198 -7.63 20.28 6.65
C ARG A 198 -8.26 18.92 6.92
N THR A 199 -9.54 18.88 7.26
CA THR A 199 -10.26 17.61 7.44
C THR A 199 -10.44 16.88 6.11
N TRP A 200 -10.88 17.57 5.05
CA TRP A 200 -10.98 17.01 3.69
C TRP A 200 -9.63 16.45 3.19
N TRP A 201 -8.60 17.28 3.25
CA TRP A 201 -7.28 16.95 2.73
C TRP A 201 -6.54 15.90 3.57
N SER A 202 -6.72 15.89 4.89
CA SER A 202 -6.21 14.80 5.73
C SER A 202 -6.89 13.47 5.40
N LEU A 203 -8.21 13.47 5.15
CA LEU A 203 -8.94 12.26 4.75
C LEU A 203 -8.50 11.76 3.37
N PHE A 204 -8.34 12.65 2.39
CA PHE A 204 -7.76 12.31 1.08
C PHE A 204 -6.39 11.65 1.25
N CYS A 205 -5.49 12.26 2.02
CA CYS A 205 -4.17 11.71 2.29
C CYS A 205 -4.23 10.33 2.99
N LEU A 206 -5.05 10.17 4.02
CA LEU A 206 -5.23 8.89 4.75
C LEU A 206 -5.71 7.76 3.83
N ASP A 207 -6.69 8.02 2.97
CA ASP A 207 -7.20 7.06 1.99
C ASP A 207 -6.15 6.69 0.94
N THR A 208 -5.41 7.67 0.40
CA THR A 208 -4.30 7.42 -0.53
C THR A 208 -3.19 6.58 0.12
N TRP A 209 -2.77 6.87 1.36
CA TRP A 209 -1.72 6.11 2.04
C TRP A 209 -2.15 4.68 2.39
N ALA A 210 -3.39 4.50 2.86
CA ALA A 210 -3.95 3.18 3.09
C ALA A 210 -4.03 2.36 1.79
N SER A 211 -4.40 3.00 0.69
CA SER A 211 -4.49 2.41 -0.65
C SER A 211 -3.11 1.99 -1.20
N MET A 212 -2.06 2.81 -1.03
CA MET A 212 -0.67 2.46 -1.38
C MET A 212 -0.23 1.18 -0.65
N THR A 213 -0.54 1.12 0.65
CA THR A 213 -0.14 0.05 1.56
C THR A 213 -0.85 -1.28 1.25
N LEU A 214 -2.12 -1.22 0.84
CA LEU A 214 -2.99 -2.38 0.67
C LEU A 214 -3.17 -2.83 -0.79
N GLY A 215 -2.69 -2.05 -1.77
CA GLY A 215 -2.89 -2.33 -3.20
C GLY A 215 -4.36 -2.24 -3.62
N ARG A 216 -5.12 -1.32 -3.00
CA ARG A 216 -6.54 -1.10 -3.29
C ARG A 216 -6.72 0.21 -4.06
N PRO A 217 -7.78 0.35 -4.88
CA PRO A 217 -8.21 1.65 -5.37
C PRO A 217 -8.59 2.57 -4.20
N THR A 218 -8.38 3.87 -4.36
CA THR A 218 -8.88 4.92 -3.47
C THR A 218 -10.41 4.91 -3.38
N CYS A 219 -10.94 5.24 -2.20
CA CYS A 219 -12.37 5.40 -1.96
C CYS A 219 -12.93 6.66 -2.62
N GLY A 220 -12.09 7.66 -2.87
CA GLY A 220 -12.47 8.94 -3.48
C GLY A 220 -11.41 9.48 -4.44
N ARG A 221 -11.75 9.54 -5.73
CA ARG A 221 -10.93 10.19 -6.76
C ARG A 221 -11.08 11.71 -6.63
N TRP A 222 -9.97 12.44 -6.55
CA TRP A 222 -9.99 13.89 -6.71
C TRP A 222 -10.25 14.27 -8.18
N ASP A 223 -11.21 15.16 -8.41
CA ASP A 223 -11.56 15.64 -9.74
C ASP A 223 -11.94 17.12 -9.68
N SER A 224 -11.07 17.99 -10.20
CA SER A 224 -11.24 19.45 -10.20
C SER A 224 -12.41 19.96 -11.05
N SER A 225 -13.07 19.10 -11.82
CA SER A 225 -14.33 19.42 -12.51
C SER A 225 -15.57 19.25 -11.62
N THR A 226 -15.42 18.58 -10.46
CA THR A 226 -16.54 18.29 -9.52
C THR A 226 -16.28 18.72 -8.07
N MET A 227 -15.04 19.06 -7.75
CA MET A 227 -14.57 19.45 -6.42
C MET A 227 -13.66 20.68 -6.53
N ASP A 228 -13.81 21.66 -5.64
CA ASP A 228 -13.07 22.93 -5.69
C ASP A 228 -12.42 23.34 -4.35
N THR A 229 -12.46 22.47 -3.32
CA THR A 229 -11.81 22.70 -2.02
C THR A 229 -10.34 23.08 -2.19
N LEU A 230 -9.97 24.26 -1.71
CA LEU A 230 -8.60 24.77 -1.82
C LEU A 230 -7.65 23.97 -0.93
N LEU A 231 -6.38 23.90 -1.33
CA LEU A 231 -5.32 23.33 -0.49
C LEU A 231 -5.18 24.12 0.83
N PRO A 232 -4.75 23.48 1.93
CA PRO A 232 -4.54 24.14 3.22
C PRO A 232 -3.59 25.33 3.12
N VAL A 233 -3.83 26.34 3.95
CA VAL A 233 -3.01 27.55 4.05
C VAL A 233 -2.59 27.80 5.51
N PRO A 234 -1.35 28.27 5.76
CA PRO A 234 -0.95 28.76 7.08
C PRO A 234 -1.87 29.89 7.54
N LEU A 235 -2.41 29.79 8.76
CA LEU A 235 -3.21 30.86 9.38
C LEU A 235 -2.35 31.90 10.11
N PHE A 236 -1.14 31.50 10.49
CA PHE A 236 -0.13 32.29 11.21
C PHE A 236 1.29 31.81 10.80
N PRO A 237 2.35 32.58 11.06
CA PRO A 237 3.70 32.27 10.56
C PRO A 237 4.22 30.87 10.93
N ASP A 238 3.97 30.42 12.15
CA ASP A 238 4.43 29.12 12.68
C ASP A 238 3.46 27.95 12.43
N ASP A 239 2.48 28.11 11.53
CA ASP A 239 1.52 27.06 11.16
C ASP A 239 2.14 26.05 10.17
N TYR A 240 3.29 25.49 10.53
CA TYR A 240 4.06 24.56 9.72
C TYR A 240 3.27 23.26 9.41
N VAL A 241 2.28 22.91 10.22
CA VAL A 241 1.41 21.75 9.97
C VAL A 241 0.53 21.95 8.74
N ALA A 242 0.14 23.19 8.40
CA ALA A 242 -0.54 23.50 7.16
C ALA A 242 0.36 23.22 5.94
N ALA A 243 1.63 23.63 6.02
CA ALA A 243 2.63 23.38 4.97
C ALA A 243 2.93 21.88 4.81
N SER A 244 3.07 21.15 5.93
CA SER A 244 3.22 19.68 5.97
C SER A 244 2.04 18.97 5.29
N LEU A 245 0.80 19.35 5.60
CA LEU A 245 -0.38 18.77 4.96
C LEU A 245 -0.45 19.15 3.48
N ARG A 246 -0.19 20.41 3.12
CA ARG A 246 -0.15 20.85 1.71
C ARG A 246 0.85 20.04 0.88
N ALA A 247 2.07 19.85 1.37
CA ALA A 247 3.09 19.02 0.74
C ALA A 247 2.62 17.56 0.59
N SER A 248 1.96 17.03 1.62
CA SER A 248 1.35 15.69 1.61
C SER A 248 0.23 15.55 0.57
N CYS A 249 -0.58 16.59 0.33
CA CYS A 249 -1.63 16.55 -0.70
C CYS A 249 -1.03 16.46 -2.10
N LEU A 250 0.00 17.26 -2.38
CA LEU A 250 0.71 17.26 -3.67
C LEU A 250 1.32 15.87 -3.96
N PHE A 251 1.96 15.27 -2.95
CA PHE A 251 2.44 13.88 -3.01
C PHE A 251 1.31 12.88 -3.28
N CYS A 252 0.18 13.01 -2.60
CA CYS A 252 -0.96 12.10 -2.76
C CYS A 252 -1.60 12.17 -4.15
N HIS A 253 -1.56 13.32 -4.84
CA HIS A 253 -1.99 13.38 -6.25
C HIS A 253 -1.10 12.55 -7.19
N ILE A 254 0.22 12.49 -6.94
CA ILE A 254 1.14 11.61 -7.69
C ILE A 254 0.82 10.15 -7.34
N CYS A 255 0.62 9.83 -6.06
CA CYS A 255 0.29 8.48 -5.61
C CYS A 255 -1.06 7.97 -6.15
N ASP A 256 -2.11 8.78 -6.21
CA ASP A 256 -3.42 8.40 -6.77
C ASP A 256 -3.30 8.04 -8.26
N ARG A 257 -2.49 8.80 -9.03
CA ARG A 257 -2.16 8.47 -10.44
C ARG A 257 -1.40 7.15 -10.56
N ILE A 258 -0.39 6.91 -9.72
CA ILE A 258 0.38 5.66 -9.67
C ILE A 258 -0.53 4.48 -9.32
N GLN A 259 -1.41 4.61 -8.33
CA GLN A 259 -2.38 3.59 -7.92
C GLN A 259 -3.39 3.30 -9.02
N HIS A 260 -3.97 4.34 -9.63
CA HIS A 260 -4.87 4.18 -10.76
C HIS A 260 -4.20 3.40 -11.89
N ARG A 261 -2.92 3.71 -12.18
CA ARG A 261 -2.15 2.98 -13.19
C ARG A 261 -1.83 1.54 -12.80
N PHE A 262 -1.60 1.25 -11.52
CA PHE A 262 -1.42 -0.12 -11.01
C PHE A 262 -2.72 -0.94 -10.95
N ALA A 263 -3.88 -0.30 -10.84
CA ALA A 263 -5.18 -0.97 -10.90
C ALA A 263 -5.56 -1.42 -12.32
N GLN A 264 -4.85 -0.96 -13.35
CA GLN A 264 -5.08 -1.37 -14.75
C GLN A 264 -4.43 -2.75 -15.03
N PRO A 265 -5.04 -3.63 -15.85
CA PRO A 265 -4.51 -4.97 -16.11
C PRO A 265 -3.16 -5.04 -16.85
N ALA A 266 -2.78 -3.96 -17.54
CA ALA A 266 -1.53 -3.92 -18.31
C ALA A 266 -0.32 -3.67 -17.41
N ARG A 267 0.79 -4.40 -17.64
CA ARG A 267 2.08 -4.14 -16.95
C ARG A 267 2.45 -2.66 -17.07
N LEU A 268 3.08 -2.11 -16.04
CA LEU A 268 3.63 -0.76 -16.07
C LEU A 268 4.85 -0.76 -17.01
N SER A 269 4.90 0.15 -18.00
CA SER A 269 6.08 0.26 -18.87
C SER A 269 7.21 1.02 -18.16
N ALA A 270 8.46 0.74 -18.55
CA ALA A 270 9.62 1.41 -17.96
C ALA A 270 9.56 2.94 -18.10
N ARG A 271 9.13 3.43 -19.27
CA ARG A 271 8.95 4.87 -19.53
C ARG A 271 7.91 5.52 -18.60
N GLU A 272 6.77 4.87 -18.35
CA GLU A 272 5.77 5.37 -17.40
C GLU A 272 6.33 5.39 -15.98
N ALA A 273 7.05 4.33 -15.57
CA ALA A 273 7.65 4.25 -14.25
C ALA A 273 8.74 5.32 -14.03
N MET A 274 9.60 5.56 -15.01
CA MET A 274 10.61 6.62 -14.95
C MET A 274 9.97 8.02 -14.86
N ALA A 275 8.88 8.26 -15.59
CA ALA A 275 8.16 9.53 -15.51
C ALA A 275 7.55 9.75 -14.10
N PHE A 276 6.92 8.71 -13.52
CA PHE A 276 6.42 8.79 -12.15
C PHE A 276 7.53 8.92 -11.10
N ASP A 277 8.68 8.27 -11.28
CA ASP A 277 9.82 8.41 -10.37
C ASP A 277 10.41 9.84 -10.42
N HIS A 278 10.49 10.43 -11.62
CA HIS A 278 10.88 11.83 -11.80
C HIS A 278 9.92 12.78 -11.09
N GLU A 279 8.60 12.62 -11.25
CA GLU A 279 7.60 13.45 -10.53
C GLU A 279 7.73 13.33 -9.01
N LEU A 280 8.02 12.13 -8.49
CA LEU A 280 8.27 11.91 -7.05
C LEU A 280 9.54 12.62 -6.58
N VAL A 281 10.64 12.53 -7.34
CA VAL A 281 11.92 13.20 -7.02
C VAL A 281 11.77 14.72 -7.09
N GLU A 282 11.14 15.25 -8.15
CA GLU A 282 10.88 16.68 -8.32
C GLU A 282 10.02 17.24 -7.18
N TRP A 283 8.96 16.53 -6.79
CA TRP A 283 8.18 16.89 -5.60
C TRP A 283 9.05 16.91 -4.34
N HIS A 284 9.91 15.90 -4.12
CA HIS A 284 10.77 15.85 -2.93
C HIS A 284 11.74 17.02 -2.89
N GLU A 285 12.42 17.34 -4.00
CA GLU A 285 13.36 18.45 -4.05
C GLU A 285 12.67 19.81 -3.86
N SER A 286 11.43 19.96 -4.33
CA SER A 286 10.61 21.16 -4.14
C SER A 286 10.19 21.42 -2.67
N LEU A 287 10.36 20.45 -1.76
CA LEU A 287 9.99 20.62 -0.36
C LEU A 287 10.86 21.71 0.33
N PRO A 288 10.27 22.55 1.20
CA PRO A 288 11.03 23.44 2.07
C PRO A 288 12.01 22.67 2.96
N ASP A 289 13.16 23.27 3.24
CA ASP A 289 14.24 22.65 4.01
C ASP A 289 13.81 22.12 5.39
N TYR A 290 12.88 22.81 6.07
CA TYR A 290 12.35 22.36 7.37
C TYR A 290 11.47 21.10 7.28
N LEU A 291 11.05 20.68 6.07
CA LEU A 291 10.38 19.41 5.77
C LEU A 291 11.33 18.36 5.15
N LYS A 292 12.58 18.71 4.84
CA LYS A 292 13.61 17.77 4.34
C LYS A 292 14.66 17.43 5.41
N ASN A 293 15.21 18.44 6.06
CA ASN A 293 16.44 18.38 6.85
C ASN A 293 16.13 18.45 8.36
N PRO A 294 16.46 17.42 9.17
CA PRO A 294 16.15 17.42 10.60
C PRO A 294 16.71 18.61 11.39
N ALA A 295 17.90 19.11 11.02
CA ALA A 295 18.57 20.23 11.68
C ALA A 295 17.80 21.56 11.61
N ASN A 296 17.02 21.77 10.54
CA ASN A 296 16.28 23.01 10.28
C ASN A 296 14.77 22.87 10.57
N SER A 297 14.37 21.78 11.23
CA SER A 297 12.98 21.36 11.34
C SER A 297 12.43 21.61 12.76
N PRO A 298 11.30 22.32 12.92
CA PRO A 298 10.68 22.51 14.23
C PRO A 298 10.41 21.16 14.93
N PRO A 299 10.64 21.02 16.26
CA PRO A 299 10.50 19.73 16.95
C PRO A 299 9.14 19.06 16.73
N ARG A 300 8.05 19.86 16.68
CA ARG A 300 6.68 19.41 16.43
C ARG A 300 6.45 18.83 15.02
N LEU A 301 7.32 19.13 14.05
CA LEU A 301 7.27 18.51 12.71
C LEU A 301 8.05 17.20 12.61
N THR A 302 8.80 16.78 13.64
CA THR A 302 9.68 15.59 13.57
C THR A 302 8.96 14.38 13.01
N GLU A 303 7.82 14.00 13.59
CA GLU A 303 7.08 12.83 13.11
C GLU A 303 6.50 13.06 11.71
N ALA A 304 5.96 14.24 11.40
CA ALA A 304 5.44 14.55 10.07
C ALA A 304 6.50 14.44 8.96
N ARG A 305 7.71 14.95 9.23
CA ARG A 305 8.87 14.89 8.34
C ARG A 305 9.30 13.44 8.10
N GLU A 306 9.46 12.64 9.15
CA GLU A 306 9.87 11.24 9.01
C GLU A 306 8.80 10.38 8.32
N PHE A 307 7.51 10.62 8.61
CA PHE A 307 6.42 10.00 7.84
C PHE A 307 6.44 10.41 6.36
N MET A 308 6.73 11.68 6.05
CA MET A 308 6.81 12.18 4.67
C MET A 308 7.96 11.52 3.90
N ARG A 309 9.17 11.47 4.49
CA ARG A 309 10.34 10.77 3.92
C ARG A 309 10.06 9.28 3.70
N ASN A 310 9.52 8.60 4.72
CA ASN A 310 9.22 7.17 4.62
C ASN A 310 8.17 6.86 3.54
N ARG A 311 7.14 7.71 3.37
CA ARG A 311 6.14 7.57 2.31
C ARG A 311 6.72 7.82 0.92
N TYR A 312 7.53 8.86 0.77
CA TYR A 312 8.25 9.18 -0.46
C TYR A 312 9.08 7.99 -0.96
N LEU A 313 9.99 7.50 -0.12
CA LEU A 313 10.85 6.37 -0.44
C LEU A 313 10.02 5.10 -0.68
N ASN A 314 8.92 4.90 0.05
CA ASN A 314 8.03 3.76 -0.19
C ASN A 314 7.29 3.84 -1.52
N ALA A 315 6.86 5.02 -1.97
CA ALA A 315 6.20 5.18 -3.27
C ALA A 315 7.17 4.84 -4.41
N ARG A 316 8.40 5.37 -4.36
CA ARG A 316 9.49 5.00 -5.29
C ARG A 316 9.78 3.51 -5.25
N LEU A 317 9.94 2.93 -4.06
CA LEU A 317 10.19 1.50 -3.86
C LEU A 317 9.08 0.62 -4.48
N VAL A 318 7.80 0.93 -4.24
CA VAL A 318 6.67 0.17 -4.80
C VAL A 318 6.62 0.29 -6.32
N LEU A 319 6.87 1.50 -6.84
CA LEU A 319 6.92 1.79 -8.26
C LEU A 319 7.98 0.94 -8.98
N THR A 320 9.23 1.01 -8.53
CA THR A 320 10.38 0.33 -9.15
C THR A 320 10.42 -1.17 -8.88
N ARG A 321 9.89 -1.64 -7.73
CA ARG A 321 9.87 -3.08 -7.38
C ARG A 321 9.07 -3.92 -8.36
N SER A 322 8.11 -3.34 -9.06
CA SER A 322 7.37 -4.01 -10.14
C SER A 322 8.33 -4.62 -11.19
N PHE A 323 9.41 -3.94 -11.54
CA PHE A 323 10.38 -4.39 -12.54
C PHE A 323 11.26 -5.53 -12.02
N LEU A 324 11.68 -5.47 -10.74
CA LEU A 324 12.36 -6.59 -10.08
C LEU A 324 11.48 -7.85 -10.01
N LEU A 325 10.17 -7.68 -9.83
CA LEU A 325 9.20 -8.77 -9.84
C LEU A 325 8.90 -9.29 -11.25
N TYR A 326 8.86 -8.43 -12.27
CA TYR A 326 8.73 -8.85 -13.68
C TYR A 326 9.95 -9.69 -14.09
N LEU A 327 11.17 -9.22 -13.79
CA LEU A 327 12.41 -9.97 -14.00
C LEU A 327 12.36 -11.35 -13.33
N ALA A 328 11.98 -11.41 -12.04
CA ALA A 328 11.83 -12.66 -11.31
C ALA A 328 10.78 -13.61 -11.92
N HIS A 329 9.64 -13.08 -12.35
CA HIS A 329 8.54 -13.86 -12.92
C HIS A 329 8.88 -14.42 -14.30
N ASP A 330 9.44 -13.59 -15.18
CA ASP A 330 9.79 -13.99 -16.53
C ASP A 330 10.95 -15.01 -16.52
N HIS A 331 11.84 -14.95 -15.51
CA HIS A 331 12.80 -16.03 -15.23
C HIS A 331 12.16 -17.34 -14.74
N ILE A 332 11.11 -17.30 -13.92
CA ILE A 332 10.39 -18.53 -13.51
C ILE A 332 9.73 -19.19 -14.73
N LEU A 333 9.18 -18.40 -15.66
CA LEU A 333 8.61 -18.92 -16.91
C LEU A 333 9.67 -19.56 -17.82
N ARG A 334 10.89 -19.00 -17.92
CA ARG A 334 12.02 -19.63 -18.64
C ARG A 334 12.33 -21.05 -18.16
N ARG A 335 12.04 -21.38 -16.89
CA ARG A 335 12.29 -22.71 -16.32
C ARG A 335 11.27 -23.78 -16.72
N GLY A 336 10.08 -23.38 -17.20
CA GLY A 336 8.98 -24.30 -17.52
C GLY A 336 8.80 -24.61 -19.00
N ALA A 337 9.34 -23.79 -19.91
CA ALA A 337 9.10 -23.90 -21.34
C ALA A 337 10.27 -24.54 -22.09
N THR A 338 10.12 -25.82 -22.45
CA THR A 338 10.92 -26.43 -23.52
C THR A 338 10.43 -25.88 -24.88
N ALA A 339 11.07 -24.78 -25.31
CA ALA A 339 10.94 -24.12 -26.61
C ALA A 339 9.69 -23.24 -26.87
N ILE A 340 9.89 -22.29 -27.80
CA ILE A 340 8.90 -21.46 -28.53
C ILE A 340 8.17 -20.35 -27.75
N SER A 341 8.92 -19.31 -27.36
CA SER A 341 8.59 -17.91 -27.70
C SER A 341 9.78 -16.99 -27.44
N ALA A 342 9.91 -15.92 -28.23
CA ALA A 342 10.95 -14.91 -28.05
C ALA A 342 10.68 -14.09 -26.77
N VAL A 343 11.27 -14.50 -25.65
CA VAL A 343 11.28 -13.72 -24.42
C VAL A 343 12.43 -12.72 -24.51
N THR A 344 12.10 -11.47 -24.81
CA THR A 344 13.05 -10.36 -24.90
C THR A 344 13.93 -10.29 -23.65
N GLU A 345 15.20 -9.92 -23.82
CA GLU A 345 16.05 -9.53 -22.70
C GLU A 345 15.47 -8.26 -22.04
N PRO A 346 15.63 -8.08 -20.71
CA PRO A 346 15.19 -6.87 -20.05
C PRO A 346 15.87 -5.66 -20.70
N SER A 347 15.09 -4.66 -21.07
CA SER A 347 15.61 -3.45 -21.69
C SER A 347 16.54 -2.69 -20.74
N PRO A 348 17.45 -1.84 -21.26
CA PRO A 348 18.32 -1.00 -20.43
C PRO A 348 17.53 -0.18 -19.39
N ASP A 349 16.35 0.31 -19.77
CA ASP A 349 15.46 1.08 -18.90
C ASP A 349 14.87 0.24 -17.76
N GLU A 350 14.47 -1.01 -18.02
CA GLU A 350 14.00 -1.93 -16.99
C GLU A 350 15.11 -2.32 -16.02
N LEU A 351 16.34 -2.50 -16.52
CA LEU A 351 17.51 -2.76 -15.68
C LEU A 351 17.89 -1.53 -14.84
N ALA A 352 17.78 -0.32 -15.39
CA ALA A 352 17.96 0.92 -14.65
C ALA A 352 16.94 1.03 -13.49
N LEU A 353 15.66 0.72 -13.75
CA LEU A 353 14.61 0.70 -12.71
C LEU A 353 14.86 -0.37 -11.63
N VAL A 354 15.42 -1.54 -11.99
CA VAL A 354 15.87 -2.55 -11.02
C VAL A 354 17.00 -2.01 -10.14
N ASN A 355 17.94 -1.24 -10.69
CA ASN A 355 19.01 -0.61 -9.93
C ASN A 355 18.49 0.53 -9.04
N THR A 356 17.57 1.37 -9.52
CA THR A 356 16.86 2.35 -8.68
C THR A 356 16.13 1.67 -7.54
N CYS A 357 15.45 0.55 -7.80
CA CYS A 357 14.78 -0.24 -6.75
C CYS A 357 15.74 -0.71 -5.66
N ARG A 358 16.95 -1.17 -6.04
CA ARG A 358 17.99 -1.61 -5.09
C ARG A 358 18.54 -0.43 -4.29
N SER A 359 18.81 0.70 -4.94
CA SER A 359 19.30 1.93 -4.30
C SER A 359 18.29 2.51 -3.30
N VAL A 360 17.03 2.70 -3.70
CA VAL A 360 15.95 3.19 -2.82
C VAL A 360 15.70 2.22 -1.66
N ALA A 361 15.83 0.90 -1.86
CA ALA A 361 15.70 -0.05 -0.76
C ALA A 361 16.80 0.11 0.30
N MET A 362 18.04 0.40 -0.10
CA MET A 362 19.12 0.73 0.85
C MET A 362 18.86 2.06 1.55
N GLU A 363 18.46 3.09 0.81
CA GLU A 363 18.11 4.41 1.37
C GLU A 363 17.01 4.31 2.44
N VAL A 364 15.98 3.47 2.24
CA VAL A 364 14.95 3.19 3.26
C VAL A 364 15.54 2.52 4.50
N ILE A 365 16.44 1.55 4.32
CA ILE A 365 17.09 0.83 5.44
C ILE A 365 17.94 1.80 6.27
N ASP A 366 18.75 2.63 5.61
CA ASP A 366 19.66 3.56 6.26
C ASP A 366 18.90 4.70 6.93
N ALA A 367 17.91 5.30 6.25
CA ALA A 367 17.08 6.38 6.80
C ALA A 367 16.30 5.92 8.05
N ILE A 368 15.69 4.73 8.02
CA ILE A 368 14.96 4.20 9.19
C ILE A 368 15.93 3.84 10.33
N THR A 369 17.14 3.39 10.02
CA THR A 369 18.16 3.09 11.04
C THR A 369 18.68 4.36 11.71
N LEU A 370 18.87 5.44 10.95
CA LEU A 370 19.45 6.70 11.42
C LEU A 370 18.44 7.65 12.10
N TYR A 371 17.19 7.70 11.62
CA TYR A 371 16.21 8.73 12.02
C TYR A 371 14.98 8.20 12.79
N TRP A 372 15.02 6.98 13.34
CA TRP A 372 13.91 6.48 14.17
C TRP A 372 13.74 7.31 15.45
N THR A 373 12.48 7.59 15.82
CA THR A 373 12.13 8.18 17.12
C THR A 373 11.58 7.11 18.07
N PRO A 374 11.75 7.21 19.39
CA PRO A 374 11.21 6.26 20.37
C PRO A 374 9.68 6.40 20.57
N ASN A 375 8.94 6.75 19.52
CA ASN A 375 7.48 6.85 19.52
C ASN A 375 6.84 5.63 18.84
N ARG A 376 5.86 4.99 19.52
CA ARG A 376 5.18 3.79 19.01
C ARG A 376 4.41 4.01 17.70
N ILE A 377 3.93 5.22 17.43
CA ILE A 377 3.24 5.61 16.19
C ILE A 377 4.21 5.57 15.01
N HIS A 378 5.41 6.16 15.16
CA HIS A 378 6.44 6.17 14.13
C HIS A 378 7.05 4.76 13.95
N VAL A 379 7.53 4.13 15.04
CA VAL A 379 8.16 2.80 15.00
C VAL A 379 7.28 1.75 14.33
N TRP A 380 5.96 1.78 14.56
CA TRP A 380 5.02 0.84 13.93
C TRP A 380 4.94 1.02 12.40
N ASN A 381 4.94 2.27 11.90
CA ASN A 381 4.95 2.56 10.46
C ASN A 381 6.31 2.19 9.84
N SER A 382 7.41 2.65 10.44
CA SER A 382 8.77 2.41 9.94
C SER A 382 9.11 0.92 9.90
N ALA A 383 8.65 0.12 10.87
CA ALA A 383 8.79 -1.33 10.83
C ALA A 383 8.10 -1.99 9.61
N TRP A 384 6.98 -1.43 9.12
CA TRP A 384 6.34 -1.91 7.89
C TRP A 384 7.17 -1.54 6.65
N TYR A 385 7.59 -0.28 6.53
CA TYR A 385 8.41 0.20 5.42
C TYR A 385 9.74 -0.57 5.32
N LEU A 386 10.44 -0.75 6.44
CA LEU A 386 11.68 -1.51 6.53
C LEU A 386 11.49 -2.97 6.11
N SER A 387 10.36 -3.60 6.49
CA SER A 387 10.01 -4.94 6.04
C SER A 387 9.71 -5.03 4.53
N GLN A 388 9.28 -3.95 3.87
CA GLN A 388 9.15 -3.92 2.40
C GLN A 388 10.53 -3.76 1.74
N ALA A 389 11.39 -2.90 2.29
CA ALA A 389 12.72 -2.62 1.77
C ALA A 389 13.64 -3.85 1.84
N CYS A 390 13.74 -4.52 2.99
CA CYS A 390 14.60 -5.71 3.17
C CYS A 390 14.28 -6.87 2.21
N MET A 391 13.08 -6.94 1.64
CA MET A 391 12.73 -7.97 0.65
C MET A 391 13.43 -7.76 -0.71
N VAL A 392 13.83 -6.53 -1.05
CA VAL A 392 14.48 -6.19 -2.32
C VAL A 392 15.91 -6.74 -2.46
N PRO A 393 16.84 -6.55 -1.48
CA PRO A 393 18.17 -7.17 -1.57
C PRO A 393 18.08 -8.70 -1.50
N ILE A 394 17.17 -9.26 -0.68
CA ILE A 394 16.95 -10.72 -0.61
C ILE A 394 16.51 -11.29 -1.95
N LEU A 395 15.53 -10.65 -2.62
CA LEU A 395 15.07 -11.06 -3.94
C LEU A 395 16.16 -10.87 -5.01
N SER A 396 16.92 -9.77 -4.93
CA SER A 396 18.06 -9.50 -5.82
C SER A 396 19.12 -10.61 -5.73
N ILE A 397 19.58 -10.94 -4.52
CA ILE A 397 20.55 -12.02 -4.29
C ILE A 397 20.02 -13.36 -4.81
N ALA A 398 18.73 -13.65 -4.62
CA ALA A 398 18.12 -14.89 -5.12
C ALA A 398 18.11 -14.98 -6.66
N ILE A 399 17.83 -13.87 -7.35
CA ILE A 399 17.89 -13.77 -8.81
C ILE A 399 19.36 -13.90 -9.28
N ASP A 400 20.27 -13.11 -8.73
CA ASP A 400 21.69 -13.06 -9.15
C ASP A 400 22.43 -14.38 -8.87
N ALA A 401 22.06 -15.10 -7.81
CA ALA A 401 22.57 -16.45 -7.54
C ALA A 401 22.04 -17.47 -8.55
N HIS A 402 20.76 -17.36 -8.94
CA HIS A 402 20.17 -18.25 -9.95
C HIS A 402 20.77 -18.02 -11.34
N LEU A 403 20.95 -16.76 -11.75
CA LEU A 403 21.60 -16.40 -13.02
C LEU A 403 23.03 -16.99 -13.11
N ARG A 404 23.80 -16.94 -12.03
CA ARG A 404 25.14 -17.56 -11.96
C ARG A 404 25.12 -19.08 -12.07
N ILE A 405 24.06 -19.76 -11.64
CA ILE A 405 23.91 -21.21 -11.82
C ILE A 405 23.59 -21.52 -13.29
N VAL A 406 22.60 -20.84 -13.88
CA VAL A 406 22.18 -21.06 -15.28
C VAL A 406 23.33 -20.79 -16.25
N ALA A 407 24.11 -19.73 -16.04
CA ALA A 407 25.28 -19.41 -16.86
C ALA A 407 26.33 -20.54 -16.83
N ARG A 408 26.56 -21.16 -15.67
CA ARG A 408 27.48 -22.31 -15.53
C ARG A 408 26.94 -23.56 -16.22
N GLU A 409 25.64 -23.83 -16.10
CA GLU A 409 24.99 -24.97 -16.79
C GLU A 409 25.08 -24.83 -18.32
N GLN A 410 24.85 -23.62 -18.85
CA GLN A 410 24.99 -23.31 -20.28
C GLN A 410 26.44 -23.45 -20.77
N GLN A 411 27.43 -22.94 -20.02
CA GLN A 411 28.85 -23.11 -20.32
C GLN A 411 29.25 -24.59 -20.35
N GLN A 412 28.78 -25.40 -19.40
CA GLN A 412 29.03 -26.85 -19.38
C GLN A 412 28.36 -27.58 -20.57
N GLN A 413 27.17 -27.14 -21.02
CA GLN A 413 26.51 -27.70 -22.20
C GLN A 413 27.24 -27.34 -23.50
N GLN A 414 27.71 -26.09 -23.66
CA GLN A 414 28.54 -25.70 -24.80
C GLN A 414 29.88 -26.45 -24.84
N GLN A 415 30.55 -26.62 -23.69
CA GLN A 415 31.77 -27.42 -23.61
C GLN A 415 31.51 -28.88 -24.02
N LYS A 416 30.42 -29.50 -23.55
CA LYS A 416 30.05 -30.88 -23.95
C LYS A 416 29.71 -31.00 -25.43
N GLN A 417 29.02 -30.01 -26.03
CA GLN A 417 28.73 -30.01 -27.47
C GLN A 417 29.99 -29.81 -28.31
N SER A 418 30.93 -28.98 -27.87
CA SER A 418 32.21 -28.75 -28.57
C SER A 418 33.21 -29.92 -28.44
N GLN A 419 32.91 -30.93 -27.63
CA GLN A 419 33.76 -32.10 -27.40
C GLN A 419 33.43 -33.32 -28.29
N TYR A 420 32.33 -33.25 -29.06
CA TYR A 420 32.00 -34.24 -30.09
C TYR A 420 32.21 -33.64 -31.49
N PRO A 421 33.13 -34.18 -32.31
CA PRO A 421 33.28 -33.74 -33.69
C PRO A 421 32.05 -34.12 -34.53
N PRO A 422 31.72 -33.38 -35.60
CA PRO A 422 30.70 -33.80 -36.55
C PRO A 422 31.09 -35.17 -37.17
N PRO A 423 30.13 -36.05 -37.47
CA PRO A 423 30.42 -37.36 -38.04
C PRO A 423 31.15 -37.21 -39.39
N PRO A 424 32.16 -38.04 -39.68
CA PRO A 424 32.91 -37.94 -40.93
C PRO A 424 32.00 -38.25 -42.13
N PRO A 425 32.23 -37.60 -43.29
CA PRO A 425 31.47 -37.90 -44.51
C PRO A 425 31.70 -39.35 -44.93
N SER A 426 30.61 -40.08 -45.16
CA SER A 426 30.65 -41.52 -45.47
C SER A 426 31.20 -41.79 -46.87
N LEU A 427 32.50 -42.09 -46.95
CA LEU A 427 33.13 -42.66 -48.14
C LEU A 427 32.97 -44.19 -48.13
N PHE A 428 31.94 -44.69 -48.83
CA PHE A 428 31.86 -46.10 -49.23
C PHE A 428 32.02 -46.21 -50.75
N THR A 429 33.27 -46.32 -51.20
CA THR A 429 33.60 -46.86 -52.52
C THR A 429 33.91 -48.35 -52.37
N CYS A 430 33.12 -49.21 -53.01
CA CYS A 430 33.50 -50.62 -53.22
C CYS A 430 33.12 -51.04 -54.63
N ASN A 431 34.14 -51.34 -55.45
CA ASN A 431 33.99 -51.72 -56.85
C ASN A 431 33.48 -53.15 -57.00
N LYS A 432 32.64 -53.40 -58.01
CA LYS A 432 32.62 -54.66 -58.77
C LYS A 432 32.46 -54.39 -60.28
N PRO A 433 33.06 -55.21 -61.16
CA PRO A 433 33.23 -54.88 -62.58
C PRO A 433 32.07 -55.33 -63.49
N GLY A 434 32.04 -54.77 -64.70
CA GLY A 434 30.90 -54.71 -65.61
C GLY A 434 30.38 -56.01 -66.24
N THR A 435 29.21 -55.90 -66.87
CA THR A 435 28.98 -56.19 -68.31
C THR A 435 27.64 -55.61 -68.83
N HIS A 436 27.70 -54.97 -70.00
CA HIS A 436 26.70 -54.77 -71.08
C HIS A 436 25.16 -54.63 -70.88
N THR A 437 24.61 -53.61 -71.58
CA THR A 437 23.29 -53.50 -72.28
C THR A 437 21.97 -53.59 -71.45
N ASP A 438 20.89 -52.83 -71.68
CA ASP A 438 20.59 -51.74 -72.65
C ASP A 438 19.32 -50.92 -72.24
N ALA A 439 19.00 -49.84 -72.98
CA ALA A 439 17.72 -49.07 -73.02
C ALA A 439 17.36 -48.14 -71.81
N ASN A 440 17.39 -46.80 -71.96
CA ASN A 440 16.29 -45.87 -72.35
C ASN A 440 15.15 -45.68 -71.30
N SER A 441 14.44 -44.55 -71.11
CA SER A 441 14.52 -43.12 -71.54
C SER A 441 13.27 -42.38 -70.97
N SER A 442 13.15 -41.08 -70.67
CA SER A 442 14.07 -39.94 -70.48
C SER A 442 13.28 -38.71 -69.89
N SER A 443 13.90 -37.51 -69.81
CA SER A 443 13.34 -36.18 -69.44
C SER A 443 13.02 -35.92 -67.94
N ASN A 444 13.72 -35.07 -67.18
CA ASN A 444 14.17 -33.66 -67.28
C ASN A 444 13.14 -32.58 -66.88
N LYS A 445 13.48 -31.79 -65.85
CA LYS A 445 13.27 -30.33 -65.79
C LYS A 445 14.14 -29.62 -64.74
N LEU A 446 14.84 -28.59 -65.19
CA LEU A 446 15.69 -27.57 -64.52
C LEU A 446 15.65 -26.32 -65.46
N PRO A 447 16.15 -25.13 -65.10
CA PRO A 447 16.33 -24.49 -63.80
C PRO A 447 15.78 -23.02 -63.76
N ARG A 448 16.08 -22.29 -62.67
CA ARG A 448 15.88 -20.83 -62.49
C ARG A 448 16.82 -19.97 -63.37
N LYS A 449 16.44 -18.72 -63.72
CA LYS A 449 16.99 -17.47 -63.10
C LYS A 449 16.48 -16.12 -63.70
N GLN A 450 16.35 -15.14 -62.78
CA GLN A 450 16.72 -13.70 -62.86
C GLN A 450 15.85 -12.58 -63.53
N HIS A 451 15.87 -11.46 -62.79
CA HIS A 451 15.75 -10.03 -63.14
C HIS A 451 14.40 -9.26 -63.16
N LEU A 452 14.52 -8.01 -62.69
CA LEU A 452 13.58 -6.88 -62.50
C LEU A 452 13.78 -5.88 -63.67
N PRO A 453 12.83 -4.96 -64.04
CA PRO A 453 12.62 -3.71 -63.28
C PRO A 453 11.23 -2.98 -63.34
N THR A 454 10.94 -2.17 -62.29
CA THR A 454 10.36 -0.78 -62.21
C THR A 454 9.15 -0.33 -63.11
N VAL A 455 8.09 0.40 -62.65
CA VAL A 455 7.91 1.91 -62.73
C VAL A 455 6.44 2.39 -62.42
N LEU A 456 6.25 3.41 -61.53
CA LEU A 456 5.14 4.45 -61.39
C LEU A 456 3.64 4.01 -61.11
N VAL A 457 2.66 4.81 -60.56
CA VAL A 457 2.54 6.24 -60.13
C VAL A 457 1.36 6.59 -59.14
N ARG A 458 1.54 7.65 -58.30
CA ARG A 458 0.61 8.62 -57.58
C ARG A 458 -0.61 8.24 -56.67
N LYS A 459 -0.47 8.58 -55.37
CA LYS A 459 -1.22 9.52 -54.44
C LYS A 459 -2.39 10.43 -54.97
N PRO A 460 -3.19 11.19 -54.14
CA PRO A 460 -3.39 11.28 -52.65
C PRO A 460 -4.84 11.64 -52.10
N HIS A 461 -4.95 11.81 -50.75
CA HIS A 461 -5.82 12.75 -49.96
C HIS A 461 -7.37 12.63 -49.88
N LYS A 462 -7.92 12.62 -48.64
CA LYS A 462 -8.61 13.76 -47.95
C LYS A 462 -9.27 13.36 -46.61
N SER A 463 -9.31 14.29 -45.65
CA SER A 463 -10.38 14.44 -44.62
C SER A 463 -11.25 15.66 -45.00
N PRO A 464 -12.46 15.83 -44.43
CA PRO A 464 -12.64 16.84 -43.36
C PRO A 464 -13.78 16.49 -42.35
N GLN A 465 -14.29 17.52 -41.66
CA GLN A 465 -15.05 17.46 -40.39
C GLN A 465 -16.58 17.69 -40.53
N ALA A 466 -17.28 17.38 -39.42
CA ALA A 466 -18.34 18.21 -38.79
C ALA A 466 -19.85 18.08 -39.13
N LEU A 467 -20.63 18.36 -38.06
CA LEU A 467 -21.92 19.07 -37.96
C LEU A 467 -23.29 18.33 -37.92
N HIS A 468 -24.14 18.90 -37.04
CA HIS A 468 -25.57 18.66 -36.71
C HIS A 468 -25.94 17.46 -35.80
N ARG A 469 -26.57 17.56 -34.60
CA ARG A 469 -27.38 18.56 -33.83
C ARG A 469 -28.90 18.30 -33.88
N ASN A 470 -29.56 18.37 -32.70
CA ASN A 470 -31.01 18.26 -32.39
C ASN A 470 -31.64 16.84 -32.47
N ALA A 471 -32.69 16.47 -31.73
CA ALA A 471 -33.24 16.99 -30.46
C ALA A 471 -34.19 15.95 -29.78
N LEU A 472 -34.22 16.00 -28.44
CA LEU A 472 -35.30 15.78 -27.43
C LEU A 472 -36.69 15.16 -27.76
N LEU A 473 -37.33 14.69 -26.66
CA LEU A 473 -38.72 14.20 -26.46
C LEU A 473 -38.95 12.69 -26.69
N ASP A 474 -39.75 11.94 -25.90
CA ASP A 474 -40.15 12.07 -24.48
C ASP A 474 -40.75 10.72 -23.97
N ALA A 475 -41.02 10.61 -22.66
CA ALA A 475 -42.09 9.82 -22.03
C ALA A 475 -42.14 8.26 -22.10
N ARG A 476 -41.64 7.65 -21.01
CA ARG A 476 -42.39 6.80 -20.04
C ARG A 476 -43.03 5.42 -20.42
N LEU A 477 -42.63 4.42 -19.60
CA LEU A 477 -43.44 3.45 -18.82
C LEU A 477 -43.69 1.98 -19.30
N ARG A 478 -43.28 1.05 -18.40
CA ARG A 478 -43.79 -0.33 -18.10
C ARG A 478 -43.57 -1.47 -19.12
N SER A 479 -42.72 -2.46 -18.78
CA SER A 479 -43.15 -3.77 -18.20
C SER A 479 -42.02 -4.83 -18.18
N HIS A 480 -42.00 -5.65 -17.12
CA HIS A 480 -41.18 -6.87 -16.93
C HIS A 480 -41.83 -8.10 -17.62
N PRO A 481 -41.24 -9.33 -17.59
CA PRO A 481 -39.83 -9.76 -17.76
C PRO A 481 -39.72 -11.05 -18.63
N ARG A 482 -38.49 -11.53 -18.96
CA ARG A 482 -38.03 -12.97 -19.01
C ARG A 482 -36.74 -13.16 -19.84
N TYR A 483 -36.14 -14.36 -19.72
CA TYR A 483 -34.83 -14.86 -20.18
C TYR A 483 -33.69 -14.60 -19.15
N CYS A 484 -32.93 -15.59 -18.66
CA CYS A 484 -32.75 -17.00 -19.07
C CYS A 484 -32.97 -18.03 -17.92
N ARG A 485 -33.18 -19.31 -18.30
CA ARG A 485 -33.21 -20.48 -17.41
C ARG A 485 -32.41 -21.63 -18.05
N ARG A 486 -31.88 -22.54 -17.21
CA ARG A 486 -31.13 -23.79 -17.51
C ARG A 486 -29.63 -23.56 -17.85
N LEU A 487 -28.71 -24.44 -17.45
CA LEU A 487 -28.86 -25.80 -16.86
C LEU A 487 -28.28 -25.96 -15.44
N VAL A 488 -28.98 -26.75 -14.62
CA VAL A 488 -28.40 -27.54 -13.52
C VAL A 488 -29.05 -28.93 -13.55
N ARG A 489 -28.22 -29.97 -13.61
CA ARG A 489 -28.46 -31.38 -13.23
C ARG A 489 -27.09 -31.94 -12.86
N GLY A 490 -26.87 -32.66 -11.76
CA GLY A 490 -27.72 -32.98 -10.63
C GLY A 490 -27.22 -34.25 -9.95
N CYS A 491 -27.33 -34.38 -8.63
CA CYS A 491 -27.31 -35.69 -7.96
C CYS A 491 -27.94 -35.61 -6.56
N HIS A 492 -29.01 -36.39 -6.34
CA HIS A 492 -29.63 -36.58 -5.03
C HIS A 492 -28.95 -37.72 -4.28
N ARG A 493 -28.79 -37.57 -2.95
CA ARG A 493 -29.26 -38.57 -1.95
C ARG A 493 -29.15 -38.05 -0.50
N ARG A 494 -30.28 -38.10 0.19
CA ARG A 494 -30.48 -38.16 1.66
C ARG A 494 -31.37 -39.42 1.86
N PRO A 495 -31.37 -40.16 3.00
CA PRO A 495 -31.71 -39.57 4.31
C PRO A 495 -31.19 -40.28 5.59
N ARG A 496 -31.30 -39.62 6.75
CA ARG A 496 -32.18 -40.07 7.88
C ARG A 496 -32.23 -39.02 9.00
N ARG A 497 -33.34 -39.02 9.75
CA ARG A 497 -33.61 -38.12 10.90
C ARG A 497 -33.29 -38.84 12.21
N SER A 498 -32.80 -38.11 13.20
CA SER A 498 -33.12 -38.37 14.61
C SER A 498 -33.43 -37.04 15.31
N ARG A 499 -34.48 -37.03 16.15
CA ARG A 499 -34.94 -35.86 16.90
C ARG A 499 -34.18 -35.78 18.24
N ARG A 500 -33.66 -34.61 18.64
CA ARG A 500 -33.56 -34.22 20.06
C ARG A 500 -33.50 -32.70 20.26
N ARG A 501 -34.56 -32.20 20.91
CA ARG A 501 -34.78 -31.01 21.75
C ARG A 501 -33.88 -29.77 21.59
N LEU A 502 -34.55 -28.61 21.55
CA LEU A 502 -34.02 -27.26 21.75
C LEU A 502 -33.14 -27.14 23.00
N ARG A 503 -31.92 -26.61 22.82
CA ARG A 503 -31.19 -25.77 23.78
C ARG A 503 -30.42 -24.70 23.01
N HIS A 504 -30.44 -23.45 23.48
CA HIS A 504 -29.59 -22.37 22.96
C HIS A 504 -28.09 -22.74 23.11
N PRO A 505 -27.25 -22.28 22.17
CA PRO A 505 -25.84 -22.08 22.44
C PRO A 505 -25.37 -20.65 22.09
N HIS A 506 -25.14 -19.84 23.12
CA HIS A 506 -23.97 -18.94 23.09
C HIS A 506 -22.72 -19.83 23.06
N ALA A 507 -22.02 -19.94 21.92
CA ALA A 507 -20.62 -20.40 21.82
C ALA A 507 -20.12 -20.51 20.35
N LEU A 508 -19.97 -19.40 19.64
CA LEU A 508 -19.28 -19.37 18.34
C LEU A 508 -18.37 -18.14 18.18
N ASP A 509 -17.45 -17.94 19.13
CA ASP A 509 -16.39 -16.91 19.03
C ASP A 509 -14.97 -17.47 19.27
N GLY A 510 -14.82 -18.80 19.32
CA GLY A 510 -13.56 -19.46 19.68
C GLY A 510 -12.58 -19.74 18.53
N GLN A 511 -13.04 -19.73 17.27
CA GLN A 511 -12.19 -20.13 16.12
C GLN A 511 -11.55 -18.95 15.37
N GLN A 512 -12.17 -17.76 15.37
CA GLN A 512 -11.65 -16.59 14.65
C GLN A 512 -10.39 -16.02 15.33
N TYR A 513 -10.29 -16.14 16.66
CA TYR A 513 -9.11 -15.76 17.44
C TYR A 513 -7.84 -16.55 17.09
N ARG A 514 -7.95 -17.80 16.60
CA ARG A 514 -6.77 -18.61 16.23
C ARG A 514 -6.05 -18.07 14.98
N TYR A 515 -6.77 -17.54 13.99
CA TYR A 515 -6.16 -16.90 12.82
C TYR A 515 -5.55 -15.53 13.16
N VAL A 516 -6.20 -14.74 14.02
CA VAL A 516 -5.65 -13.46 14.51
C VAL A 516 -4.36 -13.65 15.31
N HIS A 517 -4.24 -14.73 16.09
CA HIS A 517 -3.00 -15.08 16.79
C HIS A 517 -1.83 -15.40 15.85
N VAL A 518 -2.10 -15.98 14.67
CA VAL A 518 -1.08 -16.27 13.66
C VAL A 518 -0.57 -14.97 12.99
N MET A 519 -1.45 -13.99 12.75
CA MET A 519 -1.02 -12.69 12.24
C MET A 519 -0.34 -11.81 13.30
N ARG A 520 -0.78 -11.85 14.57
CA ARG A 520 -0.02 -11.26 15.70
C ARG A 520 1.37 -11.87 15.85
N ARG A 521 1.52 -13.17 15.58
CA ARG A 521 2.84 -13.80 15.45
C ARG A 521 3.59 -13.23 14.24
N ALA A 522 3.00 -13.16 13.05
CA ALA A 522 3.65 -12.63 11.86
C ALA A 522 4.20 -11.19 12.05
N ALA A 523 3.42 -10.26 12.60
CA ALA A 523 3.86 -8.86 12.77
C ALA A 523 5.03 -8.68 13.75
N VAL A 524 5.11 -9.48 14.83
CA VAL A 524 6.25 -9.39 15.79
C VAL A 524 7.38 -10.35 15.44
N HIS A 525 7.11 -11.43 14.69
CA HIS A 525 8.16 -12.14 13.96
C HIS A 525 8.78 -11.24 12.90
N SER A 526 8.04 -10.31 12.28
CA SER A 526 8.65 -9.28 11.44
C SER A 526 9.58 -8.39 12.25
N TRP A 527 9.25 -7.95 13.47
CA TRP A 527 10.22 -7.13 14.24
C TRP A 527 11.52 -7.90 14.58
N ALA A 528 11.42 -9.15 15.03
CA ALA A 528 12.61 -9.99 15.26
C ALA A 528 13.35 -10.32 13.95
N ALA A 529 12.64 -10.62 12.86
CA ALA A 529 13.21 -10.91 11.56
C ALA A 529 13.79 -9.67 10.87
N VAL A 530 13.25 -8.48 11.09
CA VAL A 530 13.74 -7.20 10.55
C VAL A 530 14.98 -6.75 11.32
N VAL A 531 15.01 -6.86 12.65
CA VAL A 531 16.24 -6.65 13.43
C VAL A 531 17.31 -7.66 13.02
N VAL A 532 16.95 -8.93 12.78
CA VAL A 532 17.86 -9.95 12.24
C VAL A 532 18.29 -9.64 10.80
N MET A 533 17.40 -9.17 9.92
CA MET A 533 17.72 -8.87 8.52
C MET A 533 18.58 -7.61 8.42
N ALA A 534 18.35 -6.58 9.25
CA ALA A 534 19.21 -5.41 9.37
C ALA A 534 20.59 -5.80 9.93
N ALA A 535 20.64 -6.61 11.00
CA ALA A 535 21.91 -7.10 11.54
C ALA A 535 22.67 -8.02 10.56
N ALA A 536 21.97 -8.86 9.80
CA ALA A 536 22.58 -9.72 8.79
C ALA A 536 23.02 -8.94 7.54
N ALA A 537 22.30 -7.89 7.15
CA ALA A 537 22.71 -6.98 6.07
C ALA A 537 23.94 -6.17 6.48
N ALA A 538 23.97 -5.62 7.69
CA ALA A 538 25.13 -4.93 8.24
C ALA A 538 26.36 -5.87 8.37
N ALA A 539 26.16 -7.11 8.84
CA ALA A 539 27.25 -8.10 8.92
C ALA A 539 27.75 -8.53 7.52
N ALA A 540 26.87 -8.64 6.52
CA ALA A 540 27.26 -8.95 5.15
C ALA A 540 28.00 -7.79 4.46
N ALA A 541 27.64 -6.53 4.78
CA ALA A 541 28.29 -5.33 4.27
C ALA A 541 29.66 -5.03 4.89
N MET A 542 30.01 -5.66 6.02
CA MET A 542 31.35 -5.56 6.63
C MET A 542 32.23 -6.80 6.41
N ALA A 543 31.78 -7.76 5.60
CA ALA A 543 32.46 -9.04 5.36
C ALA A 543 32.80 -9.29 3.87
N GLY A 544 32.73 -8.26 3.04
CA GLY A 544 33.13 -8.23 1.63
C GLY A 544 33.67 -6.85 1.27
#